data_AF-A0A9P4G744-F1
#
_entry.id   AF-A0A9P4G744-F1
#
_cell.length_a   1.000
_cell.length_b   1.000
_cell.length_c   1.000
_cell.angle_alpha   90.00
_cell.angle_beta   90.00
_cell.angle_gamma   90.00
#
_symmetry.space_group_name_H-M   'P 1'
#
loop_
_entity.id
_entity.type
_entity.pdbx_description
1 polymer ?
#
loop_
_entity_poly.entity_id
_entity_poly.type
_entity_poly.pdbx_seq_one_letter_code
_entity_poly.pdbx_strand_id
1 'polypeptide(L)'
;MSRPLSLFSIQAILVLAIDDGSRILTKYYQNPHPPAGQHTDYPGQIAYKTVKDQKAFEKGLLEKTAKQTSDIILYDHKVIVFKMESDVMLYVVGSAEENEVLLYSVVLALRDSLNILLKNSVDKRTVIENYDLVSLAVDELVDDGIILETDPVIVASRVSKPPAQDMTSMKNLDLSEQGFLNAWEFGKRQLAERIRQGL
;
A
#
# COMPACT_ATOMS: atom_id res chain seq x y z
N MET A 1 21.85 10.19 -24.18
CA MET A 1 22.77 10.05 -23.02
C MET A 1 22.06 9.15 -22.02
N SER A 2 22.68 8.07 -21.58
CA SER A 2 22.08 7.18 -20.57
C SER A 2 21.94 7.94 -19.26
N ARG A 3 20.71 8.05 -18.74
CA ARG A 3 20.42 8.62 -17.43
C ARG A 3 21.24 7.89 -16.36
N PRO A 4 21.77 8.58 -15.33
CA PRO A 4 22.44 7.91 -14.22
C PRO A 4 21.48 6.89 -13.58
N LEU A 5 21.99 5.68 -13.30
CA LEU A 5 21.23 4.61 -12.65
C LEU A 5 20.59 5.15 -11.36
N SER A 6 19.28 4.99 -11.25
CA SER A 6 18.47 5.47 -10.14
C SER A 6 17.45 4.41 -9.75
N LEU A 7 17.17 4.30 -8.45
CA LEU A 7 16.12 3.44 -7.91
C LEU A 7 14.71 4.07 -8.01
N PHE A 8 14.64 5.40 -8.09
CA PHE A 8 13.39 6.14 -8.23
C PHE A 8 12.75 5.90 -9.59
N SER A 9 11.76 4.99 -9.61
CA SER A 9 11.09 4.50 -10.82
C SER A 9 9.62 4.96 -10.86
N ILE A 10 8.98 5.07 -9.71
CA ILE A 10 7.57 5.45 -9.58
C ILE A 10 7.45 6.92 -9.19
N GLN A 11 6.63 7.68 -9.92
CA GLN A 11 6.35 9.08 -9.61
C GLN A 11 5.01 9.26 -8.91
N ALA A 12 4.01 8.41 -9.22
CA ALA A 12 2.76 8.38 -8.49
C ALA A 12 2.05 7.03 -8.57
N ILE A 13 1.27 6.73 -7.53
CA ILE A 13 0.23 5.68 -7.54
C ILE A 13 -1.11 6.37 -7.30
N LEU A 14 -2.09 6.09 -8.17
CA LEU A 14 -3.42 6.68 -8.09
C LEU A 14 -4.48 5.58 -8.13
N VAL A 15 -5.48 5.70 -7.26
CA VAL A 15 -6.69 4.89 -7.22
C VAL A 15 -7.85 5.86 -7.35
N LEU A 16 -8.49 5.87 -8.51
CA LEU A 16 -9.54 6.83 -8.86
C LEU A 16 -10.86 6.10 -9.12
N ALA A 17 -11.96 6.69 -8.68
CA ALA A 17 -13.28 6.16 -9.03
C ALA A 17 -13.63 6.52 -10.49
N ILE A 18 -14.23 5.60 -11.23
CA ILE A 18 -14.52 5.78 -12.66
C ILE A 18 -15.73 6.69 -12.89
N ASP A 19 -16.70 6.65 -11.97
CA ASP A 19 -18.00 7.33 -12.08
C ASP A 19 -17.89 8.86 -12.01
N ASP A 20 -17.17 9.37 -11.00
CA ASP A 20 -17.05 10.80 -10.71
C ASP A 20 -15.63 11.35 -10.83
N GLY A 21 -14.64 10.47 -11.07
CA GLY A 21 -13.23 10.82 -11.09
C GLY A 21 -12.67 11.26 -9.74
N SER A 22 -13.35 10.91 -8.65
CA SER A 22 -12.90 11.20 -7.30
C SER A 22 -11.63 10.43 -6.95
N ARG A 23 -10.79 11.07 -6.12
CA ARG A 23 -9.61 10.43 -5.55
C ARG A 23 -10.04 9.50 -4.43
N ILE A 24 -9.74 8.22 -4.57
CA ILE A 24 -9.82 7.28 -3.46
C ILE A 24 -8.47 7.30 -2.74
N LEU A 25 -7.38 7.04 -3.46
CA LEU A 25 -6.01 7.17 -2.97
C LEU A 25 -5.15 7.86 -4.03
N THR A 26 -4.35 8.84 -3.64
CA THR A 26 -3.34 9.44 -4.54
C THR A 26 -2.06 9.68 -3.78
N LYS A 27 -0.98 9.00 -4.18
CA LYS A 27 0.35 9.18 -3.62
C LYS A 27 1.28 9.66 -4.72
N TYR A 28 1.73 10.90 -4.63
CA TYR A 28 2.75 11.47 -5.51
C TYR A 28 4.06 11.45 -4.75
N TYR A 29 5.04 10.73 -5.28
CA TYR A 29 6.30 10.49 -4.61
C TYR A 29 7.29 11.64 -4.82
N GLN A 30 8.14 11.83 -3.83
CA GLN A 30 9.26 12.74 -3.87
C GLN A 30 10.45 12.08 -3.18
N ASN A 31 11.64 12.32 -3.71
CA ASN A 31 12.88 11.88 -3.08
C ASN A 31 13.02 12.56 -1.70
N PRO A 32 13.16 11.80 -0.60
CA PRO A 32 13.30 12.36 0.76
C PRO A 32 14.62 13.11 0.95
N HIS A 33 15.61 12.84 0.11
CA HIS A 33 16.94 13.46 0.13
C HIS A 33 17.23 14.13 -1.22
N PRO A 34 16.54 15.26 -1.52
CA PRO A 34 16.81 15.99 -2.74
C PRO A 34 18.25 16.55 -2.71
N PRO A 35 18.96 16.57 -3.86
CA PRO A 35 20.30 17.14 -3.91
C PRO A 35 20.29 18.59 -3.43
N ALA A 36 21.29 18.96 -2.62
CA ALA A 36 21.42 20.33 -2.13
C ALA A 36 21.65 21.31 -3.31
N GLY A 37 20.85 22.37 -3.40
CA GLY A 37 20.93 23.41 -4.44
C GLY A 37 19.63 23.56 -5.25
N GLN A 38 19.59 24.51 -6.18
CA GLN A 38 18.47 24.69 -7.12
C GLN A 38 18.53 23.70 -8.30
N HIS A 39 18.89 22.45 -8.05
CA HIS A 39 18.84 21.43 -9.09
C HIS A 39 17.39 21.00 -9.28
N THR A 40 16.81 21.36 -10.43
CA THR A 40 15.44 20.99 -10.79
C THR A 40 15.38 19.73 -11.65
N ASP A 41 16.50 19.06 -11.88
CA ASP A 41 16.58 17.85 -12.68
C ASP A 41 17.36 16.79 -11.90
N TYR A 42 16.63 15.99 -11.12
CA TYR A 42 17.18 14.87 -10.38
C TYR A 42 16.16 13.72 -10.30
N PRO A 43 16.62 12.46 -10.15
CA PRO A 43 15.71 11.32 -10.00
C PRO A 43 14.86 11.38 -8.73
N GLY A 44 13.57 11.06 -8.89
CA GLY A 44 12.59 11.15 -7.79
C GLY A 44 12.09 12.57 -7.52
N GLN A 45 12.30 13.53 -8.43
CA GLN A 45 11.66 14.84 -8.32
C GLN A 45 10.13 14.69 -8.39
N ILE A 46 9.43 15.44 -7.54
CA ILE A 46 7.97 15.53 -7.56
C ILE A 46 7.46 15.99 -8.94
N ALA A 47 6.63 15.17 -9.58
CA ALA A 47 6.09 15.46 -10.92
C ALA A 47 5.07 16.61 -10.90
N TYR A 48 4.20 16.65 -9.88
CA TYR A 48 3.12 17.63 -9.75
C TYR A 48 3.14 18.29 -8.37
N LYS A 49 3.66 19.51 -8.30
CA LYS A 49 3.90 20.25 -7.05
C LYS A 49 2.62 20.75 -6.38
N THR A 50 1.61 21.11 -7.17
CA THR A 50 0.36 21.67 -6.64
C THR A 50 -0.80 20.70 -6.81
N VAL A 51 -1.73 20.72 -5.86
CA VAL A 51 -2.97 19.93 -5.94
C VAL A 51 -3.79 20.30 -7.18
N LYS A 52 -3.70 21.56 -7.63
CA LYS A 52 -4.36 22.02 -8.86
C LYS A 52 -3.83 21.27 -10.08
N ASP A 53 -2.52 21.14 -10.20
CA ASP A 53 -1.88 20.46 -11.33
C ASP A 53 -2.16 18.96 -11.28
N GLN A 54 -2.10 18.35 -10.09
CA GLN A 54 -2.46 16.94 -9.89
C GLN A 54 -3.89 16.64 -10.34
N LYS A 55 -4.87 17.49 -9.95
CA LYS A 55 -6.29 17.30 -10.34
C LYS A 55 -6.49 17.47 -11.85
N ALA A 56 -5.76 18.41 -12.47
CA ALA A 56 -5.81 18.59 -13.92
C ALA A 56 -5.26 17.36 -14.66
N PHE A 57 -4.16 16.80 -14.15
CA PHE A 57 -3.56 15.56 -14.67
C PHE A 57 -4.53 14.37 -14.54
N GLU A 58 -5.05 14.11 -13.34
CA GLU A 58 -5.98 13.00 -13.06
C GLU A 58 -7.24 13.05 -13.92
N LYS A 59 -7.82 14.24 -14.11
CA LYS A 59 -8.99 14.42 -14.97
C LYS A 59 -8.67 14.03 -16.41
N GLY A 60 -7.58 14.54 -16.97
CA GLY A 60 -7.17 14.18 -18.33
C GLY A 60 -6.75 12.72 -18.47
N LEU A 61 -6.23 12.11 -17.40
CA LEU A 61 -5.87 10.70 -17.36
C LEU A 61 -7.11 9.80 -17.46
N LEU A 62 -8.14 10.06 -16.67
CA LEU A 62 -9.41 9.34 -16.74
C LEU A 62 -10.08 9.47 -18.12
N GLU A 63 -10.12 10.68 -18.68
CA GLU A 63 -10.69 10.91 -20.02
C GLU A 63 -10.00 10.10 -21.12
N LYS A 64 -8.68 9.92 -21.03
CA LYS A 64 -7.87 9.18 -22.00
C LYS A 64 -7.96 7.66 -21.83
N THR A 65 -8.14 7.20 -20.61
CA THR A 65 -8.07 5.77 -20.26
C THR A 65 -9.44 5.09 -20.29
N ALA A 66 -10.52 5.84 -20.03
CA ALA A 66 -11.89 5.32 -20.08
C ALA A 66 -12.31 4.72 -21.43
N LYS A 67 -11.66 5.13 -22.54
CA LYS A 67 -11.96 4.66 -23.90
C LYS A 67 -10.86 3.78 -24.50
N GLN A 68 -9.79 3.55 -23.76
CA GLN A 68 -8.67 2.75 -24.24
C GLN A 68 -8.82 1.28 -23.88
N THR A 69 -8.39 0.41 -24.79
CA THR A 69 -8.31 -1.04 -24.60
C THR A 69 -6.90 -1.51 -24.24
N SER A 70 -5.90 -0.63 -24.36
CA SER A 70 -4.53 -0.88 -23.90
C SER A 70 -4.43 -0.60 -22.41
N ASP A 71 -3.54 -1.31 -21.71
CA ASP A 71 -3.26 -1.07 -20.29
C ASP A 71 -2.15 -0.02 -20.08
N ILE A 72 -1.60 0.55 -21.16
CA ILE A 72 -0.44 1.45 -21.13
C ILE A 72 -0.67 2.63 -22.06
N ILE A 73 -0.35 3.84 -21.59
CA ILE A 73 -0.35 5.07 -22.37
C ILE A 73 0.84 5.97 -22.04
N LEU A 74 1.22 6.79 -23.03
CA LEU A 74 2.05 7.96 -22.82
C LEU A 74 1.15 9.21 -22.71
N TYR A 75 1.19 9.90 -21.58
CA TYR A 75 0.45 11.13 -21.37
C TYR A 75 1.27 12.09 -20.50
N ASP A 76 1.30 13.38 -20.88
CA ASP A 76 2.06 14.43 -20.18
C ASP A 76 3.57 14.12 -19.98
N HIS A 77 4.21 13.50 -20.99
CA HIS A 77 5.59 12.99 -20.89
C HIS A 77 5.80 11.99 -19.73
N LYS A 78 4.75 11.22 -19.39
CA LYS A 78 4.80 10.12 -18.42
C LYS A 78 4.31 8.85 -19.08
N VAL A 79 5.00 7.74 -18.80
CA VAL A 79 4.43 6.42 -19.04
C VAL A 79 3.46 6.14 -17.90
N ILE A 80 2.22 5.84 -18.25
CA ILE A 80 1.20 5.41 -17.28
C ILE A 80 0.75 4.01 -17.66
N VAL A 81 0.81 3.12 -16.68
CA VAL A 81 0.20 1.79 -16.76
C VAL A 81 -1.02 1.76 -15.84
N PHE A 82 -2.06 1.04 -16.24
CA PHE A 82 -3.30 1.03 -15.48
C PHE A 82 -4.07 -0.27 -15.60
N LYS A 83 -4.91 -0.52 -14.58
CA LYS A 83 -5.87 -1.61 -14.56
C LYS A 83 -7.22 -1.14 -14.00
N MET A 84 -8.28 -1.63 -14.63
CA MET A 84 -9.64 -1.43 -14.19
C MET A 84 -10.07 -2.61 -13.32
N GLU A 85 -10.61 -2.32 -12.14
CA GLU A 85 -11.26 -3.29 -11.25
C GLU A 85 -12.63 -2.75 -10.86
N SER A 86 -13.70 -3.42 -11.33
CA SER A 86 -15.10 -2.97 -11.15
C SER A 86 -15.30 -1.50 -11.57
N ASP A 87 -15.49 -0.59 -10.62
CA ASP A 87 -15.74 0.85 -10.76
C ASP A 87 -14.55 1.71 -10.30
N VAL A 88 -13.36 1.11 -10.17
CA VAL A 88 -12.11 1.76 -9.75
C VAL A 88 -11.02 1.56 -10.79
N MET A 89 -10.22 2.60 -11.03
CA MET A 89 -9.02 2.55 -11.85
C MET A 89 -7.77 2.66 -10.99
N LEU A 90 -6.87 1.70 -11.17
CA LEU A 90 -5.55 1.63 -10.55
C LEU A 90 -4.52 2.15 -11.57
N TYR A 91 -3.74 3.16 -11.20
CA TYR A 91 -2.71 3.76 -12.04
C TYR A 91 -1.36 3.71 -11.35
N VAL A 92 -0.34 3.42 -12.14
CA VAL A 92 1.07 3.61 -11.77
C VAL A 92 1.70 4.52 -12.81
N VAL A 93 2.27 5.63 -12.34
CA VAL A 93 2.85 6.69 -13.16
C VAL A 93 4.37 6.66 -13.03
N GLY A 94 5.06 6.53 -14.16
CA GLY A 94 6.51 6.58 -14.26
C GLY A 94 7.02 7.70 -15.17
N SER A 95 8.34 7.81 -15.29
CA SER A 95 8.97 8.71 -16.27
C SER A 95 8.69 8.25 -17.71
N ALA A 96 8.82 9.15 -18.69
CA ALA A 96 8.74 8.79 -20.12
C ALA A 96 9.77 7.73 -20.57
N GLU A 97 10.91 7.66 -19.86
CA GLU A 97 12.02 6.75 -20.18
C GLU A 97 12.04 5.49 -19.29
N GLU A 98 11.05 5.35 -18.40
CA GLU A 98 11.01 4.24 -17.44
C GLU A 98 10.63 2.92 -18.14
N ASN A 99 11.06 1.79 -17.56
CA ASN A 99 10.70 0.49 -18.10
C ASN A 99 9.21 0.19 -17.85
N GLU A 100 8.41 0.18 -18.91
CA GLU A 100 6.97 -0.06 -18.85
C GLU A 100 6.63 -1.44 -18.25
N VAL A 101 7.46 -2.46 -18.48
CA VAL A 101 7.26 -3.82 -17.92
C VAL A 101 7.42 -3.81 -16.40
N LEU A 102 8.38 -3.02 -15.90
CA LEU A 102 8.57 -2.85 -14.45
C LEU A 102 7.35 -2.15 -13.84
N LEU A 103 6.88 -1.05 -14.44
CA LEU A 103 5.67 -0.36 -13.99
C LEU A 103 4.46 -1.30 -14.02
N TYR A 104 4.33 -2.10 -15.09
CA TYR A 104 3.23 -3.04 -15.25
C TYR A 104 3.23 -4.12 -14.15
N SER A 105 4.41 -4.59 -13.73
CA SER A 105 4.52 -5.52 -12.61
C SER A 105 3.97 -4.92 -11.30
N VAL A 106 4.18 -3.61 -11.07
CA VAL A 106 3.69 -2.91 -9.88
C VAL A 106 2.17 -2.76 -9.90
N VAL A 107 1.57 -2.40 -11.05
CA VAL A 107 0.10 -2.26 -11.12
C VAL A 107 -0.60 -3.61 -10.99
N LEU A 108 -0.01 -4.69 -11.54
CA LEU A 108 -0.51 -6.05 -11.32
C LEU A 108 -0.37 -6.48 -9.86
N ALA A 109 0.78 -6.23 -9.23
CA ALA A 109 0.99 -6.54 -7.83
C ALA A 109 -0.03 -5.81 -6.94
N LEU A 110 -0.27 -4.50 -7.17
CA LEU A 110 -1.31 -3.74 -6.49
C LEU A 110 -2.69 -4.38 -6.67
N ARG A 111 -3.06 -4.65 -7.92
CA ARG A 111 -4.36 -5.24 -8.26
C ARG A 111 -4.58 -6.61 -7.61
N ASP A 112 -3.58 -7.48 -7.66
CA ASP A 112 -3.67 -8.82 -7.10
C ASP A 112 -3.59 -8.80 -5.56
N SER A 113 -2.79 -7.92 -4.95
CA SER A 113 -2.78 -7.70 -3.50
C SER A 113 -4.13 -7.23 -2.98
N LEU A 114 -4.76 -6.27 -3.67
CA LEU A 114 -6.10 -5.81 -3.30
C LEU A 114 -7.14 -6.91 -3.44
N ASN A 115 -7.06 -7.75 -4.47
CA ASN A 115 -7.93 -8.92 -4.60
C ASN A 115 -7.76 -9.90 -3.44
N ILE A 116 -6.53 -10.13 -2.96
CA ILE A 116 -6.28 -10.99 -1.79
C ILE A 116 -6.86 -10.35 -0.52
N LEU A 117 -6.53 -9.08 -0.26
CA LEU A 117 -6.91 -8.36 0.96
C LEU A 117 -8.43 -8.14 1.06
N LEU A 118 -9.08 -7.84 -0.06
CA LEU A 118 -10.51 -7.52 -0.15
C LEU A 118 -11.35 -8.71 -0.62
N LYS A 119 -10.80 -9.92 -0.61
CA LYS A 119 -11.50 -11.19 -0.94
C LYS A 119 -12.19 -11.16 -2.31
N ASN A 120 -11.51 -10.61 -3.31
CA ASN A 120 -11.96 -10.42 -4.70
C ASN A 120 -13.13 -9.45 -4.89
N SER A 121 -13.40 -8.57 -3.92
CA SER A 121 -14.36 -7.46 -4.06
C SER A 121 -13.60 -6.14 -4.11
N VAL A 122 -13.06 -5.78 -5.28
CA VAL A 122 -12.35 -4.51 -5.49
C VAL A 122 -13.28 -3.53 -6.19
N ASP A 123 -14.21 -2.97 -5.43
CA ASP A 123 -15.13 -1.91 -5.86
C ASP A 123 -14.92 -0.64 -5.01
N LYS A 124 -15.42 0.51 -5.48
CA LYS A 124 -15.25 1.82 -4.85
C LYS A 124 -15.63 1.79 -3.38
N ARG A 125 -16.75 1.15 -3.04
CA ARG A 125 -17.24 1.07 -1.67
C ARG A 125 -16.30 0.23 -0.81
N THR A 126 -15.92 -0.96 -1.27
CA THR A 126 -15.06 -1.87 -0.51
C THR A 126 -13.66 -1.29 -0.29
N VAL A 127 -13.10 -0.61 -1.29
CA VAL A 127 -11.80 0.07 -1.18
C VAL A 127 -11.86 1.22 -0.16
N ILE A 128 -12.97 1.99 -0.12
CA ILE A 128 -13.15 3.06 0.86
C ILE A 128 -13.38 2.51 2.28
N GLU A 129 -14.19 1.45 2.42
CA GLU A 129 -14.47 0.82 3.72
C GLU A 129 -13.21 0.19 4.34
N ASN A 130 -12.25 -0.26 3.52
CA ASN A 130 -10.99 -0.88 3.94
C ASN A 130 -9.77 -0.05 3.51
N TYR A 131 -9.87 1.28 3.58
CA TYR A 131 -8.85 2.20 3.10
C TYR A 131 -7.49 2.01 3.79
N ASP A 132 -7.50 1.61 5.05
CA ASP A 132 -6.31 1.27 5.83
C ASP A 132 -5.49 0.15 5.19
N LEU A 133 -6.13 -0.96 4.82
CA LEU A 133 -5.49 -2.08 4.13
C LEU A 133 -4.94 -1.66 2.76
N VAL A 134 -5.70 -0.83 2.02
CA VAL A 134 -5.30 -0.31 0.70
C VAL A 134 -4.06 0.58 0.83
N SER A 135 -4.06 1.49 1.80
CA SER A 135 -2.91 2.39 2.04
C SER A 135 -1.67 1.62 2.44
N LEU A 136 -1.81 0.64 3.35
CA LEU A 136 -0.69 -0.22 3.78
C LEU A 136 -0.15 -1.08 2.63
N ALA A 137 -1.02 -1.60 1.76
CA ALA A 137 -0.59 -2.34 0.58
C ALA A 137 0.25 -1.47 -0.37
N VAL A 138 -0.14 -0.22 -0.59
CA VAL A 138 0.64 0.73 -1.39
C VAL A 138 2.01 1.02 -0.74
N ASP A 139 2.07 1.15 0.59
CA ASP A 139 3.32 1.38 1.32
C ASP A 139 4.28 0.17 1.26
N GLU A 140 3.77 -1.05 1.30
CA GLU A 140 4.59 -2.26 1.14
C GLU A 140 5.07 -2.47 -0.31
N LEU A 141 4.34 -1.95 -1.30
CA LEU A 141 4.73 -2.03 -2.72
C LEU A 141 5.81 -1.00 -3.07
N VAL A 142 5.60 0.27 -2.68
CA VAL A 142 6.44 1.39 -3.13
C VAL A 142 6.67 2.40 -2.01
N ASP A 143 7.96 2.62 -1.71
CA ASP A 143 8.44 3.59 -0.73
C ASP A 143 9.19 4.74 -1.42
N ASP A 144 8.68 5.96 -1.26
CA ASP A 144 9.23 7.19 -1.86
C ASP A 144 9.60 7.10 -3.36
N GLY A 145 8.86 6.29 -4.12
CA GLY A 145 9.07 6.09 -5.56
C GLY A 145 10.03 4.95 -5.91
N ILE A 146 10.52 4.22 -4.91
CA ILE A 146 11.33 3.01 -5.02
C ILE A 146 10.42 1.80 -4.83
N ILE A 147 10.51 0.84 -5.74
CA ILE A 147 9.75 -0.41 -5.67
C ILE A 147 10.40 -1.32 -4.63
N LEU A 148 9.63 -1.75 -3.63
CA LEU A 148 10.10 -2.62 -2.56
C LEU A 148 9.75 -4.09 -2.80
N GLU A 149 8.49 -4.35 -3.16
CA GLU A 149 7.96 -5.70 -3.34
C GLU A 149 7.00 -5.71 -4.54
N THR A 150 6.98 -6.82 -5.28
CA THR A 150 6.08 -7.04 -6.43
C THR A 150 5.31 -8.35 -6.33
N ASP A 151 5.60 -9.21 -5.35
CA ASP A 151 4.80 -10.40 -5.07
C ASP A 151 3.55 -10.02 -4.24
N PRO A 152 2.34 -10.19 -4.80
CA PRO A 152 1.12 -9.77 -4.14
C PRO A 152 0.81 -10.57 -2.87
N VAL A 153 1.26 -11.82 -2.78
CA VAL A 153 1.06 -12.70 -1.61
C VAL A 153 1.93 -12.23 -0.45
N ILE A 154 3.17 -11.82 -0.74
CA ILE A 154 4.08 -11.27 0.26
C ILE A 154 3.53 -9.95 0.81
N VAL A 155 3.10 -9.04 -0.08
CA VAL A 155 2.48 -7.76 0.31
C VAL A 155 1.27 -8.02 1.21
N ALA A 156 0.32 -8.84 0.78
CA ALA A 156 -0.89 -9.12 1.56
C ALA A 156 -0.58 -9.77 2.92
N SER A 157 0.43 -10.65 2.98
CA SER A 157 0.88 -11.29 4.22
C SER A 157 1.47 -10.28 5.21
N ARG A 158 2.21 -9.27 4.73
CA ARG A 158 2.80 -8.23 5.59
C ARG A 158 1.73 -7.27 6.13
N VAL A 159 0.82 -6.84 5.27
CA VAL A 159 -0.31 -5.96 5.64
C VAL A 159 -1.25 -6.63 6.65
N SER A 160 -1.48 -7.94 6.54
CA SER A 160 -2.37 -8.69 7.44
C SER A 160 -1.76 -9.03 8.82
N LYS A 161 -0.44 -8.82 8.96
CA LYS A 161 0.38 -8.80 10.20
C LYS A 161 -0.14 -7.85 11.30
N PRO A 162 -0.88 -8.23 12.37
CA PRO A 162 -0.97 -7.33 13.54
C PRO A 162 0.44 -7.00 14.06
N PRO A 163 0.66 -5.79 14.61
CA PRO A 163 1.95 -5.38 15.16
C PRO A 163 2.46 -6.42 16.16
N ALA A 164 3.65 -6.96 15.91
CA ALA A 164 4.24 -8.02 16.74
C ALA A 164 4.42 -7.60 18.22
N GLN A 165 4.40 -6.29 18.52
CA GLN A 165 4.55 -5.75 19.87
C GLN A 165 3.37 -6.08 20.80
N ASP A 166 2.15 -6.27 20.27
CA ASP A 166 0.98 -6.62 21.10
C ASP A 166 0.82 -8.14 21.33
N MET A 167 1.40 -8.98 20.46
CA MET A 167 1.31 -10.43 20.61
C MET A 167 2.21 -10.99 21.72
N THR A 168 3.30 -10.32 22.06
CA THR A 168 4.15 -10.70 23.22
C THR A 168 3.46 -10.46 24.55
N SER A 169 2.53 -9.51 24.62
CA SER A 169 1.73 -9.23 25.82
C SER A 169 0.51 -10.14 25.94
N MET A 170 -0.02 -10.66 24.82
CA MET A 170 -1.22 -11.50 24.80
C MET A 170 -0.95 -13.00 24.80
N LYS A 171 0.25 -13.46 24.39
CA LYS A 171 0.61 -14.90 24.37
C LYS A 171 0.74 -15.56 25.75
N ASN A 172 0.80 -14.78 26.83
CA ASN A 172 0.94 -15.31 28.19
C ASN A 172 -0.37 -15.37 29.00
N LEU A 173 -1.51 -15.06 28.38
CA LEU A 173 -2.82 -15.25 29.00
C LEU A 173 -3.63 -16.23 28.15
N ASP A 174 -3.36 -17.52 28.39
CA ASP A 174 -4.22 -18.62 27.98
C ASP A 174 -5.56 -18.51 28.74
N LEU A 175 -6.47 -17.72 28.16
CA LEU A 175 -7.86 -17.54 28.61
C LEU A 175 -8.74 -18.75 28.22
N SER A 176 -8.21 -19.97 28.37
CA SER A 176 -9.00 -21.20 28.28
C SER A 176 -9.57 -21.57 29.66
N GLU A 177 -10.68 -22.30 29.69
CA GLU A 177 -11.24 -22.87 30.93
C GLU A 177 -10.20 -23.73 31.69
N GLN A 178 -9.22 -24.28 30.97
CA GLN A 178 -8.10 -25.03 31.54
C GLN A 178 -7.10 -24.11 32.26
N GLY A 179 -6.81 -22.93 31.72
CA GLY A 179 -5.99 -21.91 32.39
C GLY A 179 -6.60 -21.42 33.70
N PHE A 180 -7.92 -21.22 33.73
CA PHE A 180 -8.65 -20.80 34.93
C PHE A 180 -8.67 -21.88 36.03
N LEU A 181 -8.88 -23.14 35.65
CA LEU A 181 -8.84 -24.28 36.57
C LEU A 181 -7.45 -24.49 37.18
N ASN A 182 -6.39 -24.35 36.35
CA ASN A 182 -5.02 -24.44 36.83
C ASN A 182 -4.65 -23.29 37.77
N ALA A 183 -5.12 -22.06 37.48
CA ALA A 183 -4.94 -20.91 38.36
C ALA A 183 -5.69 -21.07 39.70
N TRP A 184 -6.89 -21.65 39.68
CA TRP A 184 -7.67 -21.96 40.89
C TRP A 184 -7.04 -23.06 41.75
N GLU A 185 -6.52 -24.12 41.12
CA GLU A 185 -5.72 -25.14 41.81
C GLU A 185 -4.45 -24.54 42.44
N PHE A 186 -3.75 -23.68 41.70
CA PHE A 186 -2.55 -23.02 42.19
C PHE A 186 -2.86 -22.10 43.39
N GLY A 187 -3.94 -21.33 43.31
CA GLY A 187 -4.43 -20.49 44.40
C GLY A 187 -4.79 -21.30 45.66
N LYS A 188 -5.46 -22.45 45.49
CA LYS A 188 -5.76 -23.37 46.61
C LYS A 188 -4.48 -23.93 47.25
N ARG A 189 -3.50 -24.33 46.44
CA ARG A 189 -2.21 -24.83 46.96
C ARG A 189 -1.46 -23.77 47.75
N GLN A 190 -1.39 -22.54 47.23
CA GLN A 190 -0.71 -21.44 47.89
C GLN A 190 -1.42 -21.00 49.18
N LEU A 191 -2.75 -21.05 49.22
CA LEU A 191 -3.54 -20.78 50.43
C LEU A 191 -3.35 -21.87 51.49
N ALA A 192 -3.39 -23.15 51.08
CA ALA A 192 -3.15 -24.28 51.98
C ALA A 192 -1.73 -24.26 52.57
N GLU A 193 -0.74 -23.86 51.77
CA GLU A 193 0.64 -23.72 52.20
C GLU A 193 0.83 -22.56 53.19
N ARG A 194 0.15 -21.43 52.98
CA ARG A 194 0.11 -20.30 53.94
C ARG A 194 -0.60 -20.65 55.25
N ILE A 195 -1.64 -21.45 55.21
CA ILE A 195 -2.33 -21.93 56.43
C ILE A 195 -1.45 -22.93 57.19
N ARG A 196 -0.67 -23.76 56.48
CA ARG A 196 0.26 -24.72 57.11
C ARG A 196 1.50 -24.07 57.71
N GLN A 197 1.94 -22.93 57.17
CA GLN A 197 3.06 -22.14 57.72
C GLN A 197 2.62 -21.13 58.79
N GLY A 198 1.31 -20.98 59.02
CA GLY A 198 0.72 -20.04 59.98
C GLY A 198 0.23 -20.66 61.30
N LEU A 199 0.69 -21.88 61.65
CA LEU A 199 0.54 -22.51 62.96
C LEU A 199 1.91 -22.89 63.53
#